data_AF-A0A8H6J5F7-F1
#
_entry.id   AF-A0A8H6J5F7-F1
#
_cell.length_a   1.000
_cell.length_b   1.000
_cell.length_c   1.000
_cell.angle_alpha   90.00
_cell.angle_beta   90.00
_cell.angle_gamma   90.00
#
_symmetry.space_group_name_H-M   'P 1'
#
loop_
_entity.id
_entity.type
_entity.pdbx_description
1 polymer ?
#
loop_
_entity_poly.entity_id
_entity_poly.type
_entity_poly.pdbx_seq_one_letter_code
_entity_poly.pdbx_strand_id
1 'polypeptide(L)'
;MAAQLPPKRRVAVIEAGPAGAIATDALVKEQAFDTVRVFDRRDRAGGTWVLTKDDIPGIPSIAELLSGNADLTLPAPQTFPSDTPLSDDVNSPRLRYADTAAHELLHSNLPPEIMAFIIRQWVEDVFTKGGHSNLVEYNTTVELAEKRRDEWVLTLRRAVRGGEKNEWWQETFDALIVASGHYHQPWIPSIPGLATYEARFPGRIQHTKHYLTAEDYKDKITFVDAETGRITFVDGTWVDDVDVLLFATGYGFSFSFLSEIKSVNKRIPGLYQHVFLAKDPSVAFLGMCTGGFGLRIFEWQAAAAARVFAGRGKLPSRKDMEIWEERRVAEKGDSPAFWTLLPDFEVHFEALRAIAGDPAPRTTGRVLPVYDPAWAGKFWAFIKFRKE
;
A
#
# COMPACT_ATOMS: atom_id res chain seq x y z
N MET A 1 29.13 10.39 12.85
CA MET A 1 29.22 9.10 12.12
C MET A 1 27.83 8.54 11.96
N ALA A 2 27.58 7.73 10.92
CA ALA A 2 26.34 6.96 10.83
C ALA A 2 26.25 5.97 12.00
N ALA A 3 25.13 5.93 12.70
CA ALA A 3 24.85 4.90 13.69
C ALA A 3 24.32 3.66 12.95
N GLN A 4 25.13 2.60 12.90
CA GLN A 4 24.71 1.35 12.28
C GLN A 4 23.62 0.72 13.15
N LEU A 5 22.46 0.43 12.55
CA LEU A 5 21.34 -0.21 13.24
C LEU A 5 21.81 -1.58 13.77
N PRO A 6 21.55 -1.93 15.05
CA PRO A 6 21.89 -3.25 15.56
C PRO A 6 21.15 -4.33 14.75
N PRO A 7 21.81 -5.46 14.41
CA PRO A 7 21.20 -6.54 13.65
C PRO A 7 19.89 -7.03 14.27
N LYS A 8 18.92 -7.27 13.40
CA LYS A 8 17.55 -7.72 13.71
C LYS A 8 17.45 -9.21 13.46
N ARG A 9 16.72 -9.93 14.31
CA ARG A 9 16.56 -11.40 14.26
C ARG A 9 15.16 -11.82 13.88
N ARG A 10 14.15 -11.10 14.35
CA ARG A 10 12.73 -11.33 14.10
C ARG A 10 12.16 -10.18 13.30
N VAL A 11 11.66 -10.46 12.10
CA VAL A 11 11.09 -9.45 11.20
C VAL A 11 9.67 -9.86 10.80
N ALA A 12 8.72 -8.93 10.96
CA ALA A 12 7.38 -9.10 10.40
C ALA A 12 7.21 -8.31 9.10
N VAL A 13 6.51 -8.88 8.14
CA VAL A 13 6.08 -8.25 6.88
C VAL A 13 4.55 -8.14 6.91
N ILE A 14 4.03 -6.95 6.66
CA ILE A 14 2.59 -6.67 6.68
C ILE A 14 2.09 -6.65 5.23
N GLU A 15 1.19 -7.59 4.93
CA GLU A 15 0.66 -8.02 3.63
C GLU A 15 1.61 -8.80 2.71
N ALA A 16 1.04 -9.78 2.00
CA ALA A 16 1.66 -10.68 1.03
C ALA A 16 1.32 -10.25 -0.43
N GLY A 17 1.22 -8.94 -0.67
CA GLY A 17 1.22 -8.36 -2.01
C GLY A 17 2.59 -8.43 -2.69
N PRO A 18 2.73 -7.88 -3.92
CA PRO A 18 3.99 -7.92 -4.66
C PRO A 18 5.19 -7.35 -3.88
N ALA A 19 4.98 -6.23 -3.18
CA ALA A 19 6.00 -5.63 -2.33
C ALA A 19 6.40 -6.55 -1.17
N GLY A 20 5.42 -7.14 -0.47
CA GLY A 20 5.64 -8.04 0.66
C GLY A 20 6.36 -9.33 0.26
N ALA A 21 5.97 -9.94 -0.86
CA ALA A 21 6.60 -11.16 -1.38
C ALA A 21 8.07 -10.94 -1.75
N ILE A 22 8.39 -9.83 -2.44
CA ILE A 22 9.78 -9.45 -2.73
C ILE A 22 10.54 -9.18 -1.42
N ALA A 23 9.91 -8.57 -0.42
CA ALA A 23 10.50 -8.35 0.89
C ALA A 23 10.86 -9.66 1.61
N THR A 24 9.92 -10.61 1.66
CA THR A 24 10.11 -11.94 2.26
C THR A 24 11.25 -12.68 1.58
N ASP A 25 11.26 -12.72 0.24
CA ASP A 25 12.34 -13.35 -0.53
C ASP A 25 13.71 -12.71 -0.26
N ALA A 26 13.77 -11.37 -0.17
CA ALA A 26 15.00 -10.66 0.18
C ALA A 26 15.47 -10.97 1.61
N LEU A 27 14.56 -10.97 2.60
CA LEU A 27 14.88 -11.31 3.99
C LEU A 27 15.44 -12.74 4.11
N VAL A 28 14.76 -13.73 3.51
CA VAL A 28 15.21 -15.13 3.52
C VAL A 28 16.59 -15.28 2.86
N LYS A 29 16.79 -14.62 1.70
CA LYS A 29 18.05 -14.70 0.94
C LYS A 29 19.26 -14.08 1.64
N GLU A 30 19.06 -13.14 2.55
CA GLU A 30 20.14 -12.61 3.39
C GLU A 30 20.57 -13.60 4.50
N GLN A 31 19.78 -14.63 4.83
CA GLN A 31 20.15 -15.68 5.79
C GLN A 31 20.65 -15.12 7.15
N ALA A 32 20.01 -14.06 7.63
CA ALA A 32 20.42 -13.29 8.82
C ALA A 32 19.41 -13.36 9.99
N PHE A 33 18.20 -13.82 9.69
CA PHE A 33 17.04 -13.72 10.58
C PHE A 33 16.68 -15.09 11.14
N ASP A 34 16.42 -15.12 12.45
CA ASP A 34 15.98 -16.32 13.17
C ASP A 34 14.47 -16.52 12.99
N THR A 35 13.73 -15.47 12.61
CA THR A 35 12.29 -15.52 12.31
C THR A 35 11.92 -14.47 11.27
N VAL A 36 11.22 -14.90 10.22
CA VAL A 36 10.51 -14.03 9.29
C VAL A 36 9.05 -14.47 9.28
N ARG A 37 8.12 -13.55 9.52
CA ARG A 37 6.68 -13.80 9.39
C ARG A 37 6.03 -12.79 8.48
N VAL A 38 5.00 -13.21 7.77
CA VAL A 38 4.19 -12.41 6.87
C VAL A 38 2.74 -12.56 7.30
N PHE A 39 2.01 -11.46 7.46
CA PHE A 39 0.60 -11.48 7.84
C PHE A 39 -0.23 -10.87 6.71
N ASP A 40 -1.16 -11.62 6.14
CA ASP A 40 -2.08 -11.11 5.13
C ASP A 40 -3.53 -11.36 5.55
N ARG A 41 -4.34 -10.31 5.44
CA ARG A 41 -5.78 -10.31 5.73
C ARG A 41 -6.60 -11.10 4.71
N ARG A 42 -6.11 -11.26 3.47
CA ARG A 42 -6.74 -12.06 2.42
C ARG A 42 -6.46 -13.55 2.62
N ASP A 43 -7.22 -14.40 1.93
CA ASP A 43 -7.09 -15.86 2.01
C ASP A 43 -5.88 -16.43 1.23
N ARG A 44 -5.21 -15.57 0.44
CA ARG A 44 -4.09 -15.91 -0.44
C ARG A 44 -3.22 -14.68 -0.74
N ALA A 45 -2.01 -14.91 -1.22
CA ALA A 45 -1.08 -13.86 -1.63
C ALA A 45 -1.47 -13.21 -2.97
N GLY A 46 -0.95 -12.00 -3.21
CA GLY A 46 -1.15 -11.27 -4.47
C GLY A 46 -1.55 -9.80 -4.30
N GLY A 47 -2.01 -9.39 -3.11
CA GLY A 47 -2.50 -8.04 -2.86
C GLY A 47 -3.61 -7.67 -3.86
N THR A 48 -3.55 -6.47 -4.43
CA THR A 48 -4.49 -5.97 -5.47
C THR A 48 -4.71 -6.94 -6.65
N TRP A 49 -3.79 -7.86 -6.94
CA TRP A 49 -3.94 -8.83 -8.04
C TRP A 49 -4.82 -10.04 -7.70
N VAL A 50 -5.31 -10.17 -6.45
CA VAL A 50 -6.45 -11.03 -6.16
C VAL A 50 -7.72 -10.25 -6.51
N LEU A 51 -8.39 -10.67 -7.59
CA LEU A 51 -9.60 -10.03 -8.11
C LEU A 51 -10.82 -10.27 -7.20
N THR A 52 -11.63 -9.24 -7.04
CA THR A 52 -12.95 -9.28 -6.40
C THR A 52 -13.99 -9.18 -7.50
N LYS A 53 -14.77 -10.24 -7.74
CA LYS A 53 -15.75 -10.30 -8.84
C LYS A 53 -17.19 -10.00 -8.41
N ASP A 54 -17.52 -10.17 -7.13
CA ASP A 54 -18.86 -10.04 -6.57
C ASP A 54 -18.85 -9.07 -5.35
N ASP A 55 -19.98 -8.40 -5.09
CA ASP A 55 -20.22 -7.45 -3.97
C ASP A 55 -19.06 -6.48 -3.71
N ILE A 56 -18.67 -5.68 -4.72
CA ILE A 56 -17.78 -4.54 -4.48
C ILE A 56 -18.53 -3.52 -3.61
N PRO A 57 -18.08 -3.25 -2.37
CA PRO A 57 -18.81 -2.36 -1.49
C PRO A 57 -18.77 -0.92 -1.98
N GLY A 58 -19.90 -0.22 -1.86
CA GLY A 58 -19.88 1.24 -1.84
C GLY A 58 -19.03 1.79 -0.68
N ILE A 59 -18.73 3.09 -0.72
CA ILE A 59 -17.95 3.74 0.35
C ILE A 59 -18.74 3.61 1.67
N PRO A 60 -18.17 3.03 2.76
CA PRO A 60 -18.93 2.73 3.97
C PRO A 60 -19.51 3.98 4.67
N SER A 61 -18.75 5.07 4.66
CA SER A 61 -19.19 6.38 5.14
C SER A 61 -18.35 7.48 4.50
N ILE A 62 -19.00 8.38 3.76
CA ILE A 62 -18.37 9.59 3.22
C ILE A 62 -17.91 10.52 4.35
N ALA A 63 -18.67 10.61 5.44
CA ALA A 63 -18.31 11.46 6.58
C ALA A 63 -17.00 11.00 7.26
N GLU A 64 -16.83 9.69 7.50
CA GLU A 64 -15.59 9.14 8.05
C GLU A 64 -14.42 9.26 7.07
N LEU A 65 -14.69 9.22 5.75
CA LEU A 65 -13.66 9.39 4.73
C LEU A 65 -13.13 10.83 4.71
N LEU A 66 -14.03 11.80 4.75
CA LEU A 66 -13.70 13.23 4.78
C LEU A 66 -13.03 13.65 6.09
N SER A 67 -13.34 12.99 7.22
CA SER A 67 -12.68 13.24 8.51
C SER A 67 -11.34 12.50 8.68
N GLY A 68 -10.95 11.65 7.73
CA GLY A 68 -9.71 10.87 7.77
C GLY A 68 -9.77 9.62 8.66
N ASN A 69 -10.96 9.25 9.14
CA ASN A 69 -11.20 8.15 10.09
C ASN A 69 -11.68 6.85 9.43
N ALA A 70 -11.98 6.84 8.13
CA ALA A 70 -12.59 5.71 7.43
C ALA A 70 -11.83 4.37 7.46
N ASP A 71 -10.54 4.34 7.81
CA ASP A 71 -9.85 3.10 8.18
C ASP A 71 -9.82 3.00 9.72
N LEU A 72 -10.93 2.48 10.27
CA LEU A 72 -11.19 2.48 11.70
C LEU A 72 -10.21 1.57 12.45
N THR A 73 -9.73 2.03 13.60
CA THR A 73 -8.95 1.17 14.51
C THR A 73 -9.95 0.34 15.30
N LEU A 74 -9.96 -0.97 15.12
CA LEU A 74 -10.91 -1.85 15.80
C LEU A 74 -10.59 -1.95 17.30
N PRO A 75 -11.61 -2.05 18.18
CA PRO A 75 -11.39 -2.17 19.62
C PRO A 75 -10.83 -3.56 19.96
N ALA A 76 -9.52 -3.64 20.17
CA ALA A 76 -8.85 -4.86 20.58
C ALA A 76 -9.15 -5.20 22.06
N PRO A 77 -9.17 -6.49 22.45
CA PRO A 77 -9.31 -6.89 23.85
C PRO A 77 -8.10 -6.44 24.70
N GLN A 78 -8.29 -6.31 26.02
CA GLN A 78 -7.23 -5.88 26.94
C GLN A 78 -6.25 -6.99 27.33
N THR A 79 -6.58 -8.25 27.05
CA THR A 79 -5.78 -9.43 27.37
C THR A 79 -5.59 -10.28 26.11
N PHE A 80 -4.45 -10.97 26.02
CA PHE A 80 -4.08 -11.81 24.88
C PHE A 80 -3.38 -13.09 25.34
N PRO A 81 -3.61 -14.25 24.69
CA PRO A 81 -4.61 -14.46 23.64
C PRO A 81 -6.04 -14.34 24.19
N SER A 82 -6.99 -14.00 23.31
CA SER A 82 -8.40 -13.82 23.68
C SER A 82 -9.32 -14.08 22.48
N ASP A 83 -10.58 -14.35 22.77
CA ASP A 83 -11.65 -14.55 21.79
C ASP A 83 -12.68 -13.42 21.92
N THR A 84 -13.16 -12.90 20.79
CA THR A 84 -14.35 -12.03 20.76
C THR A 84 -15.39 -12.60 19.80
N PRO A 85 -16.70 -12.31 19.96
CA PRO A 85 -17.70 -12.67 18.95
C PRO A 85 -17.37 -12.10 17.56
N LEU A 86 -17.96 -12.69 16.52
CA LEU A 86 -18.10 -12.01 15.23
C LEU A 86 -19.15 -10.89 15.33
N SER A 87 -18.90 -9.76 14.67
CA SER A 87 -19.90 -8.72 14.44
C SER A 87 -19.59 -7.98 13.14
N ASP A 88 -20.60 -7.40 12.50
CA ASP A 88 -20.38 -6.61 11.28
C ASP A 88 -19.43 -5.43 11.53
N ASP A 89 -19.46 -4.84 12.74
CA ASP A 89 -18.57 -3.76 13.19
C ASP A 89 -17.07 -4.14 13.25
N VAL A 90 -16.74 -5.43 13.17
CA VAL A 90 -15.36 -5.98 13.26
C VAL A 90 -14.99 -6.84 12.04
N ASN A 91 -15.98 -7.49 11.42
CA ASN A 91 -15.79 -8.51 10.39
C ASN A 91 -16.30 -8.10 9.01
N SER A 92 -17.02 -6.98 8.88
CA SER A 92 -17.47 -6.51 7.57
C SER A 92 -16.28 -6.27 6.63
N PRO A 93 -16.29 -6.84 5.40
CA PRO A 93 -15.20 -6.64 4.42
C PRO A 93 -15.06 -5.16 4.01
N ARG A 94 -16.12 -4.37 4.26
CA ARG A 94 -16.23 -2.95 3.93
C ARG A 94 -15.33 -2.06 4.78
N LEU A 95 -15.10 -2.42 6.05
CA LEU A 95 -14.38 -1.59 7.04
C LEU A 95 -12.91 -1.31 6.71
N ARG A 96 -12.30 -2.17 5.91
CA ARG A 96 -10.86 -2.15 5.62
C ARG A 96 -10.53 -1.90 4.15
N TYR A 97 -11.53 -1.61 3.31
CA TYR A 97 -11.36 -1.46 1.86
C TYR A 97 -10.62 -2.66 1.24
N ALA A 98 -10.96 -3.87 1.72
CA ALA A 98 -10.19 -5.09 1.50
C ALA A 98 -10.41 -5.71 0.11
N ASP A 99 -11.34 -5.18 -0.67
CA ASP A 99 -11.60 -5.42 -2.09
C ASP A 99 -10.47 -4.86 -2.98
N THR A 100 -10.39 -5.32 -4.24
CA THR A 100 -9.39 -4.78 -5.19
C THR A 100 -9.86 -3.52 -5.91
N ALA A 101 -8.91 -2.68 -6.31
CA ALA A 101 -9.11 -1.59 -7.27
C ALA A 101 -9.01 -2.06 -8.75
N ALA A 102 -8.76 -3.36 -9.00
CA ALA A 102 -8.67 -3.92 -10.34
C ALA A 102 -10.04 -4.40 -10.84
N HIS A 103 -10.56 -3.78 -11.89
CA HIS A 103 -11.84 -4.05 -12.52
C HIS A 103 -11.66 -4.46 -13.99
N GLU A 104 -12.70 -5.01 -14.64
CA GLU A 104 -12.64 -5.60 -15.99
C GLU A 104 -12.17 -4.62 -17.08
N LEU A 105 -12.44 -3.32 -16.92
CA LEU A 105 -12.01 -2.27 -17.85
C LEU A 105 -10.72 -1.54 -17.43
N LEU A 106 -9.91 -2.08 -16.52
CA LEU A 106 -8.62 -1.48 -16.15
C LEU A 106 -7.58 -1.70 -17.28
N HIS A 107 -7.66 -0.90 -18.35
CA HIS A 107 -6.86 -1.12 -19.56
C HIS A 107 -5.34 -0.94 -19.34
N SER A 108 -4.68 -2.05 -19.05
CA SER A 108 -3.23 -2.23 -19.25
C SER A 108 -2.94 -2.60 -20.72
N ASN A 109 -1.72 -3.04 -21.04
CA ASN A 109 -1.41 -3.68 -22.33
C ASN A 109 -1.90 -5.14 -22.43
N LEU A 110 -2.60 -5.64 -21.41
CA LEU A 110 -3.31 -6.92 -21.33
C LEU A 110 -4.67 -6.72 -20.63
N PRO A 111 -5.68 -7.58 -20.89
CA PRO A 111 -6.89 -7.63 -20.08
C PRO A 111 -6.59 -7.79 -18.58
N PRO A 112 -7.34 -7.13 -17.67
CA PRO A 112 -7.13 -7.20 -16.22
C PRO A 112 -7.08 -8.61 -15.68
N GLU A 113 -7.92 -9.51 -16.20
CA GLU A 113 -7.95 -10.92 -15.78
C GLU A 113 -6.63 -11.65 -16.07
N ILE A 114 -6.06 -11.43 -17.26
CA ILE A 114 -4.79 -12.03 -17.67
C ILE A 114 -3.64 -11.41 -16.87
N MET A 115 -3.62 -10.07 -16.72
CA MET A 115 -2.57 -9.40 -15.93
C MET A 115 -2.63 -9.80 -14.46
N ALA A 116 -3.81 -9.79 -13.85
CA ALA A 116 -4.00 -10.21 -12.46
C ALA A 116 -3.66 -11.68 -12.27
N PHE A 117 -4.06 -12.57 -13.18
CA PHE A 117 -3.66 -13.98 -13.14
C PHE A 117 -2.13 -14.13 -13.13
N ILE A 118 -1.43 -13.52 -14.09
CA ILE A 118 0.04 -13.62 -14.22
C ILE A 118 0.74 -13.05 -12.99
N ILE A 119 0.39 -11.84 -12.55
CA ILE A 119 1.08 -11.18 -11.43
C ILE A 119 0.74 -11.88 -10.10
N ARG A 120 -0.53 -12.27 -9.86
CA ARG A 120 -0.90 -13.05 -8.67
C ARG A 120 -0.18 -14.40 -8.66
N GLN A 121 -0.15 -15.13 -9.77
CA GLN A 121 0.56 -16.41 -9.86
C GLN A 121 2.06 -16.22 -9.58
N TRP A 122 2.68 -15.17 -10.11
CA TRP A 122 4.08 -14.87 -9.80
C TRP A 122 4.31 -14.55 -8.31
N VAL A 123 3.40 -13.82 -7.65
CA VAL A 123 3.45 -13.58 -6.20
C VAL A 123 3.25 -14.88 -5.40
N GLU A 124 2.28 -15.70 -5.78
CA GLU A 124 2.03 -17.02 -5.16
C GLU A 124 3.21 -17.97 -5.36
N ASP A 125 3.89 -17.91 -6.51
CA ASP A 125 5.10 -18.67 -6.83
C ASP A 125 6.29 -18.26 -5.96
N VAL A 126 6.43 -16.97 -5.61
CA VAL A 126 7.47 -16.52 -4.66
C VAL A 126 7.30 -17.21 -3.31
N PHE A 127 6.07 -17.40 -2.83
CA PHE A 127 5.84 -18.14 -1.57
C PHE A 127 5.93 -19.67 -1.75
N THR A 128 5.28 -20.23 -2.76
CA THR A 128 5.16 -21.68 -2.94
C THR A 128 6.42 -22.31 -3.52
N LYS A 129 6.85 -21.88 -4.71
CA LYS A 129 8.07 -22.39 -5.38
C LYS A 129 9.35 -21.84 -4.76
N GLY A 130 9.30 -20.65 -4.14
CA GLY A 130 10.41 -20.09 -3.38
C GLY A 130 10.68 -20.79 -2.03
N GLY A 131 9.74 -21.61 -1.54
CA GLY A 131 9.89 -22.34 -0.28
C GLY A 131 9.53 -21.53 0.97
N HIS A 132 8.78 -20.44 0.82
CA HIS A 132 8.42 -19.49 1.88
C HIS A 132 6.97 -19.65 2.39
N SER A 133 6.22 -20.67 1.95
CA SER A 133 4.80 -20.87 2.31
C SER A 133 4.54 -20.96 3.82
N ASN A 134 5.50 -21.48 4.59
CA ASN A 134 5.41 -21.58 6.05
C ASN A 134 5.68 -20.25 6.78
N LEU A 135 6.04 -19.19 6.05
CA LEU A 135 6.28 -17.87 6.63
C LEU A 135 5.01 -16.99 6.62
N VAL A 136 3.96 -17.38 5.89
CA VAL A 136 2.76 -16.55 5.68
C VAL A 136 1.56 -17.07 6.49
N GLU A 137 1.00 -16.18 7.31
CA GLU A 137 -0.28 -16.38 7.98
C GLU A 137 -1.38 -15.62 7.19
N TYR A 138 -2.22 -16.37 6.47
CA TYR A 138 -3.37 -15.82 5.74
C TYR A 138 -4.58 -15.61 6.66
N ASN A 139 -5.59 -14.90 6.16
CA ASN A 139 -6.82 -14.53 6.89
C ASN A 139 -6.55 -13.80 8.22
N THR A 140 -5.39 -13.13 8.32
CA THR A 140 -4.88 -12.54 9.56
C THR A 140 -4.62 -11.05 9.38
N THR A 141 -5.39 -10.22 10.07
CA THR A 141 -5.20 -8.78 10.10
C THR A 141 -4.20 -8.38 11.18
N VAL A 142 -3.32 -7.44 10.83
CA VAL A 142 -2.55 -6.67 11.83
C VAL A 142 -3.45 -5.51 12.25
N GLU A 143 -3.92 -5.53 13.49
CA GLU A 143 -4.88 -4.54 14.02
C GLU A 143 -4.17 -3.38 14.73
N LEU A 144 -3.01 -3.65 15.33
CA LEU A 144 -2.14 -2.65 15.97
C LEU A 144 -0.67 -3.09 15.88
N ALA A 145 0.22 -2.15 15.61
CA ALA A 145 1.66 -2.29 15.65
C ALA A 145 2.23 -1.18 16.54
N GLU A 146 2.65 -1.53 17.75
CA GLU A 146 3.14 -0.58 18.76
C GLU A 146 4.55 -0.94 19.21
N LYS A 147 5.38 0.06 19.51
CA LYS A 147 6.73 -0.17 20.04
C LYS A 147 6.72 -0.18 21.56
N ARG A 148 6.97 -1.35 22.16
CA ARG A 148 7.10 -1.52 23.60
C ARG A 148 8.59 -1.74 23.93
N ARG A 149 9.24 -0.71 24.46
CA ARG A 149 10.71 -0.65 24.65
C ARG A 149 11.42 -0.76 23.29
N ASP A 150 12.26 -1.77 23.09
CA ASP A 150 13.06 -1.96 21.87
C ASP A 150 12.38 -2.88 20.84
N GLU A 151 11.26 -3.52 21.20
CA GLU A 151 10.52 -4.47 20.37
C GLU A 151 9.21 -3.88 19.82
N TRP A 152 8.83 -4.31 18.63
CA TRP A 152 7.50 -4.10 18.06
C TRP A 152 6.58 -5.22 18.52
N VAL A 153 5.42 -4.86 19.07
CA VAL A 153 4.34 -5.80 19.39
C VAL A 153 3.24 -5.63 18.36
N LEU A 154 2.96 -6.70 17.62
CA LEU A 154 1.81 -6.77 16.72
C LEU A 154 0.64 -7.39 17.45
N THR A 155 -0.51 -6.72 17.41
CA THR A 155 -1.81 -7.29 17.76
C THR A 155 -2.44 -7.84 16.50
N LEU A 156 -2.73 -9.12 16.53
CA LEU A 156 -3.14 -9.91 15.38
C LEU A 156 -4.54 -10.46 15.62
N ARG A 157 -5.36 -10.49 14.56
CA ARG A 157 -6.72 -11.04 14.60
C ARG A 157 -6.99 -11.93 13.41
N ARG A 158 -7.77 -13.00 13.63
CA ARG A 158 -8.31 -13.86 12.58
C ARG A 158 -9.76 -14.23 12.89
N ALA A 159 -10.63 -14.19 11.88
CA ALA A 159 -11.95 -14.80 11.97
C ALA A 159 -11.82 -16.34 11.83
N VAL A 160 -12.36 -17.10 12.78
CA VAL A 160 -12.23 -18.57 12.75
C VAL A 160 -13.15 -19.14 11.69
N ARG A 161 -12.58 -19.88 10.73
CA ARG A 161 -13.33 -20.44 9.60
C ARG A 161 -14.36 -21.46 10.09
N GLY A 162 -15.64 -21.11 10.00
CA GLY A 162 -16.76 -21.94 10.49
C GLY A 162 -17.04 -21.80 11.99
N GLY A 163 -16.45 -20.83 12.69
CA GLY A 163 -16.71 -20.54 14.10
C GLY A 163 -17.28 -19.13 14.30
N GLU A 164 -18.06 -18.93 15.36
CA GLU A 164 -18.75 -17.67 15.68
C GLU A 164 -17.85 -16.60 16.33
N LYS A 165 -16.51 -16.73 16.18
CA LYS A 165 -15.53 -15.91 16.91
C LYS A 165 -14.36 -15.38 16.07
N ASN A 166 -13.80 -14.28 16.55
CA ASN A 166 -12.47 -13.78 16.22
C ASN A 166 -11.46 -14.29 17.26
N GLU A 167 -10.36 -14.89 16.82
CA GLU A 167 -9.16 -15.14 17.62
C GLU A 167 -8.27 -13.89 17.61
N TRP A 168 -7.76 -13.51 18.78
CA TRP A 168 -6.82 -12.39 18.96
C TRP A 168 -5.57 -12.85 19.71
N TRP A 169 -4.39 -12.43 19.24
CA TRP A 169 -3.12 -12.72 19.91
C TRP A 169 -2.09 -11.61 19.69
N GLN A 170 -0.95 -11.70 20.37
CA GLN A 170 0.18 -10.77 20.20
C GLN A 170 1.48 -11.52 19.89
N GLU A 171 2.32 -10.90 19.06
CA GLU A 171 3.66 -11.38 18.69
C GLU A 171 4.68 -10.24 18.71
N THR A 172 5.95 -10.56 18.95
CA THR A 172 7.01 -9.55 19.10
C THR A 172 8.16 -9.70 18.10
N PHE A 173 8.57 -8.58 17.50
CA PHE A 173 9.54 -8.49 16.42
C PHE A 173 10.54 -7.37 16.68
N ASP A 174 11.75 -7.47 16.12
CA ASP A 174 12.79 -6.44 16.26
C ASP A 174 12.66 -5.33 15.20
N ALA A 175 11.95 -5.62 14.10
CA ALA A 175 11.75 -4.75 12.95
C ALA A 175 10.49 -5.14 12.14
N LEU A 176 9.94 -4.16 11.41
CA LEU A 176 8.73 -4.29 10.59
C LEU A 176 8.97 -3.85 9.15
N ILE A 177 8.38 -4.58 8.19
CA ILE A 177 8.20 -4.15 6.80
C ILE A 177 6.72 -3.91 6.54
N VAL A 178 6.35 -2.67 6.26
CA VAL A 178 5.00 -2.27 5.85
C VAL A 178 4.89 -2.36 4.33
N ALA A 179 4.17 -3.36 3.84
CA ALA A 179 4.00 -3.61 2.41
C ALA A 179 2.51 -3.60 1.96
N SER A 180 1.64 -2.98 2.75
CA SER A 180 0.16 -2.95 2.61
C SER A 180 -0.39 -2.16 1.40
N GLY A 181 0.50 -1.70 0.52
CA GLY A 181 0.16 -0.83 -0.61
C GLY A 181 -0.51 0.49 -0.21
N HIS A 182 -0.96 1.23 -1.21
CA HIS A 182 -1.57 2.55 -1.05
C HIS A 182 -2.74 2.80 -2.01
N TYR A 183 -3.36 1.72 -2.55
CA TYR A 183 -4.56 1.77 -3.41
C TYR A 183 -5.77 1.07 -2.76
N HIS A 184 -5.89 1.18 -1.44
CA HIS A 184 -7.02 0.62 -0.68
C HIS A 184 -8.00 1.71 -0.23
N GLN A 185 -7.58 2.73 0.52
CA GLN A 185 -8.48 3.81 0.99
C GLN A 185 -8.70 4.84 -0.14
N PRO A 186 -9.94 5.05 -0.62
CA PRO A 186 -10.28 6.11 -1.57
C PRO A 186 -9.83 7.49 -1.08
N TRP A 187 -9.47 8.39 -1.99
CA TRP A 187 -9.33 9.81 -1.68
C TRP A 187 -10.45 10.59 -2.35
N ILE A 188 -11.28 11.25 -1.54
CA ILE A 188 -12.32 12.17 -2.00
C ILE A 188 -12.03 13.56 -1.41
N PRO A 189 -11.99 14.62 -2.22
CA PRO A 189 -11.75 15.98 -1.73
C PRO A 189 -12.92 16.45 -0.85
N SER A 190 -12.60 17.22 0.20
CA SER A 190 -13.61 17.87 1.03
C SER A 190 -14.30 18.98 0.27
N ILE A 191 -15.48 18.68 -0.26
CA ILE A 191 -16.37 19.63 -0.95
C ILE A 191 -17.50 20.03 0.02
N PRO A 192 -17.75 21.34 0.26
CA PRO A 192 -18.87 21.79 1.08
C PRO A 192 -20.20 21.21 0.59
N GLY A 193 -20.99 20.66 1.52
CA GLY A 193 -22.27 20.02 1.20
C GLY A 193 -22.20 18.54 0.77
N LEU A 194 -21.01 17.97 0.52
CA LEU A 194 -20.89 16.60 0.01
C LEU A 194 -21.47 15.54 0.96
N ALA A 195 -21.25 15.67 2.27
CA ALA A 195 -21.86 14.79 3.27
C ALA A 195 -23.40 14.96 3.36
N THR A 196 -23.91 16.18 3.16
CA THR A 196 -25.35 16.47 3.10
C THR A 196 -25.99 15.88 1.84
N TYR A 197 -25.27 15.90 0.72
CA TYR A 197 -25.70 15.28 -0.53
C TYR A 197 -25.81 13.75 -0.37
N GLU A 198 -24.79 13.08 0.16
CA GLU A 198 -24.85 11.62 0.42
C GLU A 198 -25.99 11.25 1.38
N ALA A 199 -26.19 12.03 2.46
CA ALA A 199 -27.27 11.78 3.41
C ALA A 199 -28.68 11.95 2.78
N ARG A 200 -28.80 12.78 1.74
CA ARG A 200 -30.05 13.00 1.00
C ARG A 200 -30.23 12.00 -0.15
N PHE A 201 -29.14 11.52 -0.74
CA PHE A 201 -29.13 10.62 -1.88
C PHE A 201 -28.06 9.52 -1.72
N PRO A 202 -28.32 8.51 -0.87
CA PRO A 202 -27.32 7.50 -0.52
C PRO A 202 -26.90 6.65 -1.72
N GLY A 203 -25.61 6.34 -1.81
CA GLY A 203 -25.00 5.53 -2.87
C GLY A 203 -24.74 6.27 -4.19
N ARG A 204 -25.11 7.56 -4.28
CA ARG A 204 -24.83 8.40 -5.46
C ARG A 204 -23.36 8.84 -5.53
N ILE A 205 -22.61 8.86 -4.42
CA ILE A 205 -21.16 9.12 -4.46
C ILE A 205 -20.40 7.82 -4.65
N GLN A 206 -19.64 7.75 -5.74
CA GLN A 206 -18.80 6.61 -6.11
C GLN A 206 -17.34 7.04 -6.26
N HIS A 207 -16.41 6.09 -6.09
CA HIS A 207 -14.99 6.29 -6.36
C HIS A 207 -14.52 5.25 -7.39
N THR A 208 -13.52 5.57 -8.20
CA THR A 208 -12.96 4.66 -9.23
C THR A 208 -12.46 3.31 -8.69
N LYS A 209 -12.21 3.19 -7.38
CA LYS A 209 -12.00 1.88 -6.72
C LYS A 209 -13.17 0.92 -6.93
N HIS A 210 -14.40 1.46 -6.93
CA HIS A 210 -15.65 0.72 -7.05
C HIS A 210 -16.27 0.83 -8.44
N TYR A 211 -15.55 1.42 -9.40
CA TYR A 211 -15.93 1.42 -10.81
C TYR A 211 -15.65 0.05 -11.42
N LEU A 212 -16.63 -0.48 -12.15
CA LEU A 212 -16.52 -1.78 -12.82
C LEU A 212 -16.43 -1.65 -14.34
N THR A 213 -17.46 -1.04 -14.94
CA THR A 213 -17.61 -0.91 -16.40
C THR A 213 -17.96 0.51 -16.85
N ALA A 214 -17.62 0.83 -18.10
CA ALA A 214 -17.89 2.11 -18.76
C ALA A 214 -19.32 2.20 -19.28
N GLU A 215 -19.97 1.04 -19.48
CA GLU A 215 -21.33 0.96 -20.02
C GLU A 215 -22.34 1.67 -19.10
N ASP A 216 -22.08 1.69 -17.79
CA ASP A 216 -22.86 2.43 -16.79
C ASP A 216 -22.82 3.96 -16.99
N TYR A 217 -21.81 4.50 -17.69
CA TYR A 217 -21.50 5.94 -17.74
C TYR A 217 -21.39 6.56 -19.14
N LYS A 218 -21.53 5.77 -20.21
CA LYS A 218 -21.29 6.21 -21.58
C LYS A 218 -22.30 7.27 -22.08
N ASP A 219 -21.79 8.27 -22.81
CA ASP A 219 -22.52 9.36 -23.51
C ASP A 219 -23.27 10.40 -22.63
N LYS A 220 -22.60 11.03 -21.62
CA LYS A 220 -23.29 11.76 -20.51
C LYS A 220 -22.85 13.17 -20.02
N ILE A 221 -21.80 13.89 -20.48
CA ILE A 221 -21.41 15.22 -19.88
C ILE A 221 -20.75 16.21 -20.88
N THR A 222 -21.02 17.53 -20.79
CA THR A 222 -20.16 18.64 -21.31
C THR A 222 -20.09 19.96 -20.52
N PHE A 223 -21.12 20.40 -19.81
CA PHE A 223 -21.13 21.69 -19.11
C PHE A 223 -21.86 21.56 -17.76
N VAL A 224 -21.48 22.34 -16.75
CA VAL A 224 -21.95 22.19 -15.36
C VAL A 224 -22.27 23.56 -14.78
N ASP A 225 -23.47 23.72 -14.21
CA ASP A 225 -23.91 24.91 -13.49
C ASP A 225 -23.74 24.70 -11.97
N ALA A 226 -22.88 25.52 -11.37
CA ALA A 226 -22.48 25.40 -9.96
C ALA A 226 -23.50 25.98 -8.95
N GLU A 227 -24.47 26.80 -9.39
CA GLU A 227 -25.52 27.31 -8.49
C GLU A 227 -26.74 26.38 -8.45
N THR A 228 -27.02 25.67 -9.54
CA THR A 228 -28.23 24.84 -9.68
C THR A 228 -27.99 23.34 -9.61
N GLY A 229 -26.74 22.89 -9.80
CA GLY A 229 -26.39 21.45 -9.87
C GLY A 229 -26.73 20.79 -11.23
N ARG A 230 -27.13 21.58 -12.22
CA ARG A 230 -27.46 21.13 -13.58
C ARG A 230 -26.21 20.72 -14.36
N ILE A 231 -26.32 19.64 -15.14
CA ILE A 231 -25.28 19.21 -16.08
C ILE A 231 -25.84 19.15 -17.51
N THR A 232 -25.21 19.88 -18.43
CA THR A 232 -25.49 19.95 -19.87
C THR A 232 -24.55 19.02 -20.63
N PHE A 233 -24.96 18.46 -21.78
CA PHE A 233 -24.29 17.37 -22.53
C PHE A 233 -23.88 17.78 -23.97
N VAL A 234 -23.13 16.92 -24.69
CA VAL A 234 -22.44 17.27 -25.98
C VAL A 234 -23.36 17.76 -27.09
N ASP A 235 -24.61 17.36 -27.04
CA ASP A 235 -25.70 17.67 -27.97
C ASP A 235 -26.48 18.94 -27.57
N GLY A 236 -26.13 19.58 -26.45
CA GLY A 236 -26.82 20.74 -25.89
C GLY A 236 -28.02 20.41 -24.99
N THR A 237 -28.31 19.13 -24.73
CA THR A 237 -29.30 18.71 -23.73
C THR A 237 -28.77 18.93 -22.31
N TRP A 238 -29.62 18.80 -21.28
CA TRP A 238 -29.21 18.97 -19.88
C TRP A 238 -30.07 18.14 -18.92
N VAL A 239 -29.53 17.88 -17.72
CA VAL A 239 -30.18 17.17 -16.62
C VAL A 239 -30.10 17.98 -15.33
N ASP A 240 -31.23 18.04 -14.60
CA ASP A 240 -31.30 18.44 -13.19
C ASP A 240 -31.30 17.17 -12.32
N ASP A 241 -30.94 17.27 -11.04
CA ASP A 241 -31.06 16.17 -10.04
C ASP A 241 -30.16 14.92 -10.30
N VAL A 242 -28.94 15.16 -10.82
CA VAL A 242 -27.88 14.18 -11.17
C VAL A 242 -27.78 12.96 -10.24
N ASP A 243 -27.75 11.76 -10.84
CA ASP A 243 -27.83 10.47 -10.14
C ASP A 243 -26.51 9.88 -9.61
N VAL A 244 -25.34 10.21 -10.18
CA VAL A 244 -24.05 9.65 -9.70
C VAL A 244 -22.90 10.65 -9.85
N LEU A 245 -22.09 10.80 -8.80
CA LEU A 245 -20.81 11.50 -8.78
C LEU A 245 -19.68 10.48 -8.71
N LEU A 246 -18.97 10.25 -9.81
CA LEU A 246 -17.83 9.31 -9.87
C LEU A 246 -16.49 10.03 -9.68
N PHE A 247 -15.85 9.80 -8.53
CA PHE A 247 -14.54 10.37 -8.19
C PHE A 247 -13.39 9.51 -8.74
N ALA A 248 -12.69 10.03 -9.75
CA ALA A 248 -11.47 9.46 -10.33
C ALA A 248 -10.18 10.04 -9.72
N THR A 249 -10.20 10.27 -8.41
CA THR A 249 -9.31 11.21 -7.73
C THR A 249 -8.14 10.57 -6.98
N GLY A 250 -8.02 9.23 -7.00
CA GLY A 250 -6.88 8.50 -6.45
C GLY A 250 -7.08 8.04 -5.02
N TYR A 251 -5.99 7.82 -4.29
CA TYR A 251 -6.01 7.10 -3.01
C TYR A 251 -5.17 7.82 -1.96
N GLY A 252 -5.57 7.66 -0.69
CA GLY A 252 -4.78 8.10 0.46
C GLY A 252 -3.91 6.96 1.00
N PHE A 253 -2.86 7.31 1.75
CA PHE A 253 -2.16 6.32 2.57
C PHE A 253 -2.93 6.11 3.88
N SER A 254 -3.29 4.86 4.18
CA SER A 254 -3.84 4.45 5.47
C SER A 254 -2.98 3.34 6.09
N PHE A 255 -2.73 3.51 7.38
CA PHE A 255 -2.00 2.56 8.23
C PHE A 255 -2.68 2.54 9.61
N SER A 256 -3.95 2.15 9.67
CA SER A 256 -4.75 2.05 10.91
C SER A 256 -4.10 1.28 12.07
N PHE A 257 -3.16 0.38 11.77
CA PHE A 257 -2.34 -0.34 12.74
C PHE A 257 -1.13 0.47 13.27
N LEU A 258 -0.68 1.54 12.61
CA LEU A 258 0.37 2.44 13.08
C LEU A 258 -0.24 3.73 13.64
N SER A 259 -0.40 3.80 14.96
CA SER A 259 -1.03 4.93 15.65
C SER A 259 -0.37 6.29 15.38
N GLU A 260 0.95 6.35 15.19
CA GLU A 260 1.67 7.59 14.87
C GLU A 260 1.50 8.07 13.42
N ILE A 261 1.06 7.20 12.49
CA ILE A 261 1.00 7.49 11.04
C ILE A 261 -0.33 6.98 10.44
N LYS A 262 -1.43 7.09 11.21
CA LYS A 262 -2.69 6.40 10.94
C LYS A 262 -3.27 6.67 9.54
N SER A 263 -3.30 7.93 9.11
CA SER A 263 -3.69 8.32 7.75
C SER A 263 -2.90 9.55 7.34
N VAL A 264 -2.37 9.56 6.12
CA VAL A 264 -1.62 10.70 5.58
C VAL A 264 -2.04 11.01 4.14
N ASN A 265 -2.64 12.18 3.97
CA ASN A 265 -3.31 12.59 2.74
C ASN A 265 -2.35 12.77 1.54
N LYS A 266 -1.13 13.26 1.79
CA LYS A 266 -0.20 13.67 0.72
C LYS A 266 1.07 12.85 0.60
N ARG A 267 1.66 12.42 1.71
CA ARG A 267 2.94 11.67 1.78
C ARG A 267 3.14 11.12 3.18
N ILE A 268 3.99 10.11 3.32
CA ILE A 268 4.43 9.58 4.61
C ILE A 268 5.54 10.49 5.16
N PRO A 269 5.35 11.17 6.31
CA PRO A 269 6.39 12.00 6.93
C PRO A 269 7.48 11.14 7.56
N GLY A 270 8.71 11.65 7.60
CA GLY A 270 9.85 10.92 8.16
C GLY A 270 10.43 9.82 7.25
N LEU A 271 9.94 9.63 6.02
CA LEU A 271 10.24 8.43 5.22
C LEU A 271 11.43 8.63 4.26
N TYR A 272 12.63 8.41 4.77
CA TYR A 272 13.90 8.52 4.03
C TYR A 272 13.96 7.56 2.85
N GLN A 273 14.28 8.10 1.67
CA GLN A 273 14.29 7.37 0.39
C GLN A 273 12.97 6.61 0.14
N HIS A 274 11.84 7.07 0.67
CA HIS A 274 10.55 6.38 0.58
C HIS A 274 10.56 4.95 1.14
N VAL A 275 11.55 4.60 1.99
CA VAL A 275 11.72 3.28 2.60
C VAL A 275 11.87 3.35 4.11
N PHE A 276 12.81 4.12 4.66
CA PHE A 276 13.19 4.01 6.08
C PHE A 276 12.56 5.11 6.93
N LEU A 277 11.87 4.74 8.00
CA LEU A 277 11.34 5.74 8.93
C LEU A 277 12.49 6.36 9.73
N ALA A 278 12.83 7.64 9.49
CA ALA A 278 14.02 8.29 10.03
C ALA A 278 14.04 8.37 11.57
N LYS A 279 12.86 8.49 12.19
CA LYS A 279 12.68 8.45 13.66
C LYS A 279 13.01 7.07 14.25
N ASP A 280 12.69 6.00 13.52
CA ASP A 280 12.94 4.62 13.94
C ASP A 280 13.19 3.69 12.72
N PRO A 281 14.45 3.55 12.28
CA PRO A 281 14.78 2.76 11.10
C PRO A 281 14.65 1.23 11.30
N SER A 282 14.04 0.77 12.39
CA SER A 282 13.51 -0.60 12.48
C SER A 282 12.16 -0.77 11.76
N VAL A 283 11.57 0.32 11.22
CA VAL A 283 10.42 0.25 10.32
C VAL A 283 10.84 0.64 8.90
N ALA A 284 10.55 -0.24 7.95
CA ALA A 284 10.68 0.02 6.52
C ALA A 284 9.32 -0.06 5.82
N PHE A 285 9.08 0.81 4.84
CA PHE A 285 7.90 0.80 3.98
C PHE A 285 8.34 0.42 2.56
N LEU A 286 7.63 -0.50 1.92
CA LEU A 286 7.93 -0.93 0.55
C LEU A 286 6.74 -0.63 -0.37
N GLY A 287 7.04 -0.12 -1.56
CA GLY A 287 6.03 0.22 -2.57
C GLY A 287 5.24 1.50 -2.31
N MET A 288 5.76 2.42 -1.49
CA MET A 288 5.14 3.72 -1.19
C MET A 288 5.60 4.85 -2.14
N CYS A 289 5.76 4.52 -3.42
CA CYS A 289 6.27 5.42 -4.47
C CYS A 289 5.59 5.15 -5.82
N THR A 290 5.52 6.18 -6.69
CA THR A 290 5.00 6.08 -8.06
C THR A 290 5.94 6.72 -9.08
N GLY A 291 5.49 6.83 -10.34
CA GLY A 291 6.27 7.38 -11.46
C GLY A 291 6.82 6.32 -12.43
N GLY A 292 6.62 5.02 -12.17
CA GLY A 292 7.06 3.94 -13.06
C GLY A 292 7.85 2.88 -12.32
N PHE A 293 8.40 1.91 -13.07
CA PHE A 293 9.24 0.77 -12.64
C PHE A 293 8.71 -0.19 -11.55
N GLY A 294 7.70 0.15 -10.75
CA GLY A 294 6.92 -0.74 -9.88
C GLY A 294 7.74 -1.86 -9.22
N LEU A 295 7.49 -3.11 -9.62
CA LEU A 295 8.17 -4.32 -9.11
C LEU A 295 9.70 -4.20 -9.08
N ARG A 296 10.31 -3.52 -10.06
CA ARG A 296 11.77 -3.34 -10.14
C ARG A 296 12.31 -2.42 -9.06
N ILE A 297 11.54 -1.42 -8.62
CA ILE A 297 11.91 -0.58 -7.46
C ILE A 297 11.78 -1.39 -6.18
N PHE A 298 10.71 -2.20 -6.05
CA PHE A 298 10.48 -3.02 -4.86
C PHE A 298 11.65 -3.98 -4.60
N GLU A 299 12.30 -4.51 -5.65
CA GLU A 299 13.54 -5.32 -5.53
C GLU A 299 14.70 -4.54 -4.88
N TRP A 300 14.87 -3.24 -5.16
CA TRP A 300 15.91 -2.40 -4.54
C TRP A 300 15.54 -2.02 -3.12
N GLN A 301 14.27 -1.65 -2.88
CA GLN A 301 13.76 -1.32 -1.56
C GLN A 301 13.87 -2.50 -0.60
N ALA A 302 13.50 -3.69 -1.05
CA ALA A 302 13.59 -4.94 -0.29
C ALA A 302 15.04 -5.34 0.02
N ALA A 303 15.95 -5.30 -0.97
CA ALA A 303 17.35 -5.61 -0.73
C ALA A 303 18.01 -4.61 0.23
N ALA A 304 17.69 -3.30 0.12
CA ALA A 304 18.16 -2.29 1.05
C ALA A 304 17.61 -2.52 2.47
N ALA A 305 16.30 -2.75 2.61
CA ALA A 305 15.66 -3.00 3.91
C ALA A 305 16.20 -4.26 4.59
N ALA A 306 16.27 -5.38 3.85
CA ALA A 306 16.79 -6.64 4.37
C ALA A 306 18.26 -6.51 4.81
N ARG A 307 19.11 -5.80 4.05
CA ARG A 307 20.52 -5.58 4.45
C ARG A 307 20.66 -4.65 5.64
N VAL A 308 19.88 -3.56 5.72
CA VAL A 308 19.88 -2.68 6.89
C VAL A 308 19.44 -3.44 8.14
N PHE A 309 18.37 -4.26 8.06
CA PHE A 309 17.90 -5.08 9.18
C PHE A 309 18.91 -6.18 9.55
N ALA A 310 19.61 -6.78 8.59
CA ALA A 310 20.71 -7.70 8.83
C ALA A 310 21.98 -7.02 9.41
N GLY A 311 21.99 -5.69 9.60
CA GLY A 311 23.15 -4.92 10.04
C GLY A 311 24.27 -4.80 9.01
N ARG A 312 23.99 -5.06 7.73
CA ARG A 312 24.95 -5.07 6.61
C ARG A 312 24.88 -3.81 5.76
N GLY A 313 23.66 -3.30 5.56
CA GLY A 313 23.37 -2.04 4.87
C GLY A 313 23.71 -0.83 5.73
N LYS A 314 23.85 0.34 5.09
CA LYS A 314 24.30 1.58 5.72
C LYS A 314 23.29 2.70 5.49
N LEU A 315 22.64 3.14 6.55
CA LEU A 315 21.87 4.40 6.57
C LEU A 315 22.79 5.56 6.98
N PRO A 316 22.51 6.80 6.52
CA PRO A 316 23.17 7.98 7.06
C PRO A 316 22.62 8.32 8.46
N SER A 317 23.05 9.43 9.08
CA SER A 317 22.51 9.79 10.41
C SER A 317 21.04 10.20 10.30
N ARG A 318 20.29 10.12 11.42
CA ARG A 318 18.90 10.59 11.48
C ARG A 318 18.74 12.03 10.98
N LYS A 319 19.66 12.91 11.35
CA LYS A 319 19.69 14.31 10.89
C LYS A 319 19.84 14.41 9.36
N ASP A 320 20.69 13.58 8.75
CA ASP A 320 20.88 13.58 7.30
C ASP A 320 19.64 13.03 6.56
N MET A 321 18.94 12.08 7.17
CA MET A 321 17.66 11.57 6.67
C MET A 321 16.55 12.63 6.72
N GLU A 322 16.48 13.41 7.81
CA GLU A 322 15.55 14.53 7.97
C GLU A 322 15.88 15.68 6.98
N ILE A 323 17.17 16.03 6.81
CA ILE A 323 17.62 17.01 5.81
C ILE A 323 17.29 16.57 4.37
N TRP A 324 17.38 15.27 4.06
CA TRP A 324 16.97 14.75 2.75
C TRP A 324 15.48 14.97 2.50
N GLU A 325 14.63 14.79 3.52
CA GLU A 325 13.19 15.03 3.43
C GLU A 325 12.88 16.52 3.26
N GLU A 326 13.48 17.39 4.07
CA GLU A 326 13.35 18.85 3.97
C GLU A 326 13.71 19.35 2.56
N ARG A 327 14.84 18.90 2.02
CA ARG A 327 15.27 19.22 0.66
C ARG A 327 14.28 18.73 -0.39
N ARG A 328 13.80 17.48 -0.27
CA ARG A 328 12.86 16.92 -1.25
C ARG A 328 11.48 17.58 -1.17
N VAL A 329 11.05 18.06 0.00
CA VAL A 329 9.86 18.93 0.15
C VAL A 329 10.10 20.29 -0.50
N ALA A 330 11.28 20.90 -0.36
CA ALA A 330 11.60 22.15 -1.04
C ALA A 330 11.67 22.01 -2.58
N GLU A 331 12.17 20.86 -3.08
CA GLU A 331 12.34 20.58 -4.52
C GLU A 331 11.04 20.10 -5.22
N LYS A 332 10.19 19.32 -4.54
CA LYS A 332 8.98 18.67 -5.12
C LYS A 332 7.65 19.11 -4.49
N GLY A 333 7.70 19.93 -3.44
CA GLY A 333 6.54 20.34 -2.66
C GLY A 333 6.00 19.25 -1.72
N ASP A 334 5.22 19.67 -0.73
CA ASP A 334 4.42 18.77 0.11
C ASP A 334 3.17 18.29 -0.66
N SER A 335 3.38 17.33 -1.57
CA SER A 335 2.40 16.84 -2.55
C SER A 335 2.72 15.42 -3.03
N PRO A 336 1.85 14.77 -3.84
CA PRO A 336 2.16 13.49 -4.50
C PRO A 336 3.46 13.49 -5.35
N ALA A 337 3.93 14.65 -5.81
CA ALA A 337 5.21 14.77 -6.51
C ALA A 337 6.42 14.42 -5.61
N PHE A 338 6.28 14.45 -4.28
CA PHE A 338 7.32 14.06 -3.33
C PHE A 338 7.74 12.58 -3.48
N TRP A 339 6.78 11.66 -3.57
CA TRP A 339 6.99 10.21 -3.72
C TRP A 339 6.80 9.71 -5.16
N THR A 340 6.62 10.64 -6.10
CA THR A 340 6.80 10.37 -7.53
C THR A 340 8.30 10.38 -7.85
N LEU A 341 8.81 9.30 -8.42
CA LEU A 341 10.23 9.15 -8.75
C LEU A 341 10.61 9.74 -10.11
N LEU A 342 9.64 9.86 -11.01
CA LEU A 342 9.84 10.34 -12.37
C LEU A 342 10.18 11.85 -12.38
N PRO A 343 11.13 12.32 -13.21
CA PRO A 343 12.00 11.56 -14.12
C PRO A 343 13.29 11.02 -13.46
N ASP A 344 13.53 11.36 -12.19
CA ASP A 344 14.80 11.22 -11.46
C ASP A 344 15.09 9.80 -10.94
N PHE A 345 14.78 8.77 -11.74
CA PHE A 345 14.87 7.36 -11.35
C PHE A 345 16.26 6.96 -10.85
N GLU A 346 17.31 7.35 -11.58
CA GLU A 346 18.71 7.00 -11.31
C GLU A 346 19.12 7.36 -9.88
N VAL A 347 18.77 8.57 -9.44
CA VAL A 347 19.09 9.08 -8.09
C VAL A 347 18.52 8.17 -7.00
N HIS A 348 17.31 7.63 -7.20
CA HIS A 348 16.68 6.75 -6.23
C HIS A 348 17.24 5.32 -6.29
N PHE A 349 17.41 4.76 -7.49
CA PHE A 349 18.00 3.43 -7.67
C PHE A 349 19.43 3.36 -7.11
N GLU A 350 20.28 4.35 -7.40
CA GLU A 350 21.66 4.40 -6.91
C GLU A 350 21.75 4.71 -5.40
N ALA A 351 20.84 5.51 -4.85
CA ALA A 351 20.76 5.71 -3.40
C ALA A 351 20.41 4.40 -2.66
N LEU A 352 19.41 3.66 -3.14
CA LEU A 352 19.07 2.34 -2.56
C LEU A 352 20.20 1.32 -2.75
N ARG A 353 20.91 1.36 -3.89
CA ARG A 353 22.09 0.51 -4.13
C ARG A 353 23.23 0.83 -3.17
N ALA A 354 23.49 2.11 -2.89
CA ALA A 354 24.49 2.56 -1.92
C ALA A 354 24.13 2.20 -0.47
N ILE A 355 22.85 2.26 -0.10
CA ILE A 355 22.35 1.83 1.22
C ILE A 355 22.47 0.31 1.38
N ALA A 356 22.09 -0.45 0.36
CA ALA A 356 22.13 -1.91 0.38
C ALA A 356 23.56 -2.45 0.41
N GLY A 357 24.43 -1.94 -0.46
CA GLY A 357 25.72 -2.55 -0.76
C GLY A 357 25.57 -3.95 -1.40
N ASP A 358 26.69 -4.67 -1.48
CA ASP A 358 26.71 -6.04 -1.99
C ASP A 358 26.15 -7.05 -0.97
N PRO A 359 25.58 -8.18 -1.42
CA PRO A 359 25.19 -9.28 -0.54
C PRO A 359 26.40 -9.83 0.23
N ALA A 360 26.18 -10.26 1.48
CA ALA A 360 27.24 -10.87 2.27
C ALA A 360 27.73 -12.19 1.62
N PRO A 361 29.04 -12.52 1.72
CA PRO A 361 29.56 -13.76 1.15
C PRO A 361 28.79 -15.00 1.62
N ARG A 362 28.57 -15.95 0.70
CA ARG A 362 27.85 -17.22 0.90
C ARG A 362 26.33 -17.11 1.10
N THR A 363 25.78 -15.89 1.16
CA THR A 363 24.33 -15.69 1.10
C THR A 363 23.82 -15.79 -0.33
N THR A 364 22.51 -15.99 -0.49
CA THR A 364 21.83 -15.94 -1.80
C THR A 364 21.23 -14.56 -2.10
N GLY A 365 21.69 -13.52 -1.39
CA GLY A 365 21.22 -12.16 -1.53
C GLY A 365 21.42 -11.59 -2.94
N ARG A 366 20.46 -10.79 -3.41
CA ARG A 366 20.49 -10.22 -4.77
C ARG A 366 21.60 -9.17 -4.92
N VAL A 367 22.48 -9.33 -5.91
CA VAL A 367 23.32 -8.22 -6.40
C VAL A 367 22.41 -7.24 -7.14
N LEU A 368 22.39 -5.99 -6.70
CA LEU A 368 21.64 -4.92 -7.36
C LEU A 368 22.51 -4.37 -8.51
N PRO A 369 22.11 -4.51 -9.79
CA PRO A 369 22.87 -3.90 -10.89
C PRO A 369 22.87 -2.37 -10.77
N VAL A 370 23.83 -1.74 -11.43
CA VAL A 370 23.81 -0.29 -11.68
C VAL A 370 22.52 0.05 -12.44
N TYR A 371 21.93 1.20 -12.16
CA TYR A 371 20.87 1.75 -12.97
C TYR A 371 21.35 1.96 -14.43
N ASP A 372 20.57 1.49 -15.39
CA ASP A 372 20.84 1.68 -16.82
C ASP A 372 19.85 2.71 -17.40
N PRO A 373 20.32 3.90 -17.86
CA PRO A 373 19.47 4.93 -18.44
C PRO A 373 18.61 4.48 -19.63
N ALA A 374 18.98 3.40 -20.34
CA ALA A 374 18.15 2.83 -21.39
C ALA A 374 16.81 2.27 -20.86
N TRP A 375 16.69 1.98 -19.56
CA TRP A 375 15.41 1.62 -18.93
C TRP A 375 14.43 2.79 -18.99
N ALA A 376 14.85 4.00 -18.63
CA ALA A 376 14.01 5.20 -18.76
C ALA A 376 13.70 5.50 -20.24
N GLY A 377 14.66 5.34 -21.15
CA GLY A 377 14.42 5.48 -22.59
C GLY A 377 13.30 4.55 -23.10
N LYS A 378 13.33 3.27 -22.71
CA LYS A 378 12.26 2.29 -23.02
C LYS A 378 10.93 2.65 -22.37
N PHE A 379 10.93 3.06 -21.12
CA PHE A 379 9.73 3.51 -20.41
C PHE A 379 9.07 4.70 -21.13
N TRP A 380 9.85 5.73 -21.49
CA TRP A 380 9.33 6.91 -22.19
C TRP A 380 8.85 6.60 -23.61
N ALA A 381 9.53 5.72 -24.33
CA ALA A 381 9.07 5.24 -25.64
C ALA A 381 7.70 4.52 -25.53
N PHE A 382 7.51 3.69 -24.50
CA PHE A 382 6.22 3.04 -24.24
C PHE A 382 5.13 4.03 -23.82
N ILE A 383 5.43 5.01 -22.96
CA ILE A 383 4.47 6.06 -22.59
C ILE A 383 4.08 6.93 -23.79
N LYS A 384 5.01 7.21 -24.72
CA LYS A 384 4.71 7.90 -25.98
C LYS A 384 3.79 7.06 -26.87
N PHE A 385 4.12 5.79 -27.06
CA PHE A 385 3.31 4.84 -27.85
C PHE A 385 1.88 4.66 -27.31
N ARG A 386 1.64 4.78 -25.99
CA ARG A 386 0.27 4.74 -25.42
C ARG A 386 -0.53 6.05 -25.55
N LYS A 387 0.09 7.13 -26.05
CA LYS A 387 -0.56 8.43 -26.29
C LYS A 387 -0.80 8.72 -27.77
N GLU A 388 -0.26 7.85 -28.64
CA GLU A 388 -0.50 7.78 -30.08
C GLU A 388 -1.62 6.78 -30.37
#